data_AF-A0A3P1C0T7-F1
#
_entry.id   AF-A0A3P1C0T7-F1
#
_cell.length_a   1.000
_cell.length_b   1.000
_cell.length_c   1.000
_cell.angle_alpha   90.00
_cell.angle_beta   90.00
_cell.angle_gamma   90.00
#
_symmetry.space_group_name_H-M   'P 1'
#
loop_
_entity.id
_entity.type
_entity.pdbx_description
1 polymer ?
#
loop_
_entity_poly.entity_id
_entity_poly.type
_entity_poly.pdbx_seq_one_letter_code
_entity_poly.pdbx_strand_id
1 'polypeptide(L)'
;MPTPQFLDFSGNHNVFKSDSEQTITVFTELYLYGSVATDELANRIAYNVVRVWDRPEIILSLDDVDFLIRFQVIGMYVDDPRPLLHKNRDYKKMFFRIETETDNSLGGISYMDGLNSNTGFFRLDNVGFEGSTTEAHEIGHGWGLVPGTPDGHPQNLNLIGRGQPGIMYPRGTLVDPEYQWNPSARPGEFGGTLKPDKRVATLEDIAMLGLDQLDYDWQGRARLGGLTNVYHDFKPPLPLA
;
A
#
# COMPACT_ATOMS: atom_id res chain seq x y z
N MET A 1 14.36 11.47 21.18
CA MET A 1 14.06 11.54 19.74
C MET A 1 13.12 12.72 19.53
N PRO A 2 13.31 13.56 18.50
CA PRO A 2 12.38 14.66 18.25
C PRO A 2 11.01 14.04 17.94
N THR A 3 9.99 14.47 18.66
CA THR A 3 8.60 14.11 18.37
C THR A 3 8.27 14.63 16.97
N PRO A 4 7.72 13.82 16.05
CA PRO A 4 7.25 14.34 14.77
C PRO A 4 6.29 15.48 15.05
N GLN A 5 6.61 16.68 14.56
CA GLN A 5 5.68 17.78 14.58
C GLN A 5 4.53 17.37 13.66
N PHE A 6 3.39 16.97 14.24
CA PHE A 6 2.22 16.62 13.47
C PHE A 6 1.86 17.84 12.63
N LEU A 7 2.08 17.75 11.31
CA LEU A 7 1.52 18.66 10.34
C LEU A 7 0.01 18.73 10.59
N ASP A 8 -0.57 19.93 10.49
CA ASP A 8 -2.02 20.08 10.50
C ASP A 8 -2.59 19.42 9.23
N PHE A 9 -2.93 18.13 9.32
CA PHE A 9 -3.55 17.36 8.24
C PHE A 9 -5.05 17.67 8.08
N SER A 10 -5.39 18.96 8.11
CA SER A 10 -6.77 19.42 8.01
C SER A 10 -7.35 19.26 6.60
N GLY A 11 -8.66 19.06 6.54
CA GLY A 11 -9.38 18.82 5.30
C GLY A 11 -9.32 17.35 4.85
N ASN A 12 -9.53 17.11 3.55
CA ASN A 12 -9.70 15.78 2.99
C ASN A 12 -8.55 15.36 2.05
N HIS A 13 -7.43 16.09 2.12
CA HIS A 13 -6.21 15.88 1.36
C HIS A 13 -5.32 14.86 2.06
N ASN A 14 -4.47 14.17 1.30
CA ASN A 14 -3.51 13.19 1.82
C ASN A 14 -2.08 13.45 1.36
N VAL A 15 -1.85 14.50 0.55
CA VAL A 15 -0.51 14.95 0.18
C VAL A 15 -0.32 16.38 0.66
N PHE A 16 0.82 16.62 1.31
CA PHE A 16 1.14 17.89 1.96
C PHE A 16 2.56 18.33 1.61
N LYS A 17 2.68 19.38 0.81
CA LYS A 17 3.93 20.05 0.47
C LYS A 17 4.25 21.12 1.51
N SER A 18 5.46 21.07 2.04
CA SER A 18 6.02 22.07 2.94
C SER A 18 7.26 22.70 2.31
N ASP A 19 7.14 23.95 1.87
CA ASP A 19 8.27 24.69 1.27
C ASP A 19 9.35 25.01 2.33
N SER A 20 8.99 25.20 3.60
CA SER A 20 9.95 25.51 4.66
C SER A 20 10.79 24.30 5.06
N GLU A 21 10.19 23.12 5.09
CA GLU A 21 10.86 21.87 5.42
C GLU A 21 11.46 21.19 4.18
N GLN A 22 11.10 21.67 2.97
CA GLN A 22 11.41 21.04 1.69
C GLN A 22 11.00 19.56 1.67
N THR A 23 9.78 19.29 2.11
CA THR A 23 9.20 17.93 2.13
C THR A 23 7.86 17.86 1.43
N ILE A 24 7.59 16.73 0.78
CA ILE A 24 6.23 16.35 0.38
C ILE A 24 5.87 15.08 1.16
N THR A 25 4.83 15.18 2.00
CA THR A 25 4.35 14.07 2.83
C THR A 25 3.08 13.47 2.25
N VAL A 26 3.10 12.17 1.95
CA VAL A 26 1.92 11.35 1.68
C VAL A 26 1.46 10.71 2.99
N PHE A 27 0.26 11.06 3.45
CA PHE A 27 -0.28 10.62 4.74
C PHE A 27 -1.46 9.66 4.54
N THR A 28 -1.51 8.57 5.32
CA THR A 28 -2.60 7.59 5.25
C THR A 28 -3.00 7.10 6.65
N GLU A 29 -4.30 7.08 6.89
CA GLU A 29 -4.97 6.44 8.02
C GLU A 29 -5.50 5.09 7.55
N LEU A 30 -4.91 4.01 8.03
CA LEU A 30 -5.31 2.64 7.73
C LEU A 30 -6.24 2.13 8.82
N TYR A 31 -7.51 1.95 8.47
CA TYR A 31 -8.55 1.40 9.32
C TYR A 31 -8.71 -0.09 9.05
N LEU A 32 -8.38 -0.90 10.05
CA LEU A 32 -8.48 -2.34 10.01
C LEU A 32 -9.74 -2.81 10.75
N TYR A 33 -10.51 -3.69 10.11
CA TYR A 33 -11.70 -4.33 10.70
C TYR A 33 -11.77 -5.80 10.26
N GLY A 34 -12.70 -6.59 10.81
CA GLY A 34 -12.80 -8.02 10.53
C GLY A 34 -12.38 -8.88 11.71
N SER A 35 -12.49 -10.21 11.58
CA SER A 35 -12.48 -11.11 12.74
C SER A 35 -11.15 -11.20 13.49
N VAL A 36 -10.04 -10.85 12.83
CA VAL A 36 -8.68 -10.87 13.41
C VAL A 36 -8.06 -9.48 13.56
N ALA A 37 -8.83 -8.42 13.31
CA ALA A 37 -8.35 -7.06 13.41
C ALA A 37 -8.06 -6.66 14.87
N THR A 38 -6.91 -6.03 15.09
CA THR A 38 -6.49 -5.50 16.40
C THR A 38 -5.64 -4.27 16.18
N ASP A 39 -5.53 -3.39 17.19
CA ASP A 39 -4.64 -2.22 17.10
C ASP A 39 -3.17 -2.63 16.90
N GLU A 40 -2.73 -3.72 17.52
CA GLU A 40 -1.37 -4.24 17.32
C GLU A 40 -1.12 -4.60 15.85
N LEU A 41 -2.08 -5.32 15.24
CA LEU A 41 -1.98 -5.72 13.85
C LEU A 41 -2.06 -4.53 12.90
N ALA A 42 -2.96 -3.58 13.15
CA ALA A 42 -3.08 -2.36 12.36
C ALA A 42 -1.78 -1.54 12.39
N ASN A 43 -1.20 -1.35 13.58
CA ASN A 43 0.08 -0.64 13.74
C ASN A 43 1.25 -1.36 13.05
N ARG A 44 1.31 -2.70 13.13
CA ARG A 44 2.33 -3.50 12.44
C ARG A 44 2.23 -3.37 10.92
N ILE A 45 1.02 -3.44 10.37
CA ILE A 45 0.76 -3.25 8.94
C ILE A 45 1.19 -1.84 8.53
N ALA A 46 0.77 -0.79 9.25
CA ALA A 46 1.18 0.58 8.97
C ALA A 46 2.70 0.76 8.99
N TYR A 47 3.39 0.18 9.99
CA TYR A 47 4.84 0.19 10.07
C TYR A 47 5.50 -0.49 8.86
N ASN A 48 4.99 -1.66 8.46
CA ASN A 48 5.52 -2.37 7.29
C ASN A 48 5.38 -1.53 6.00
N VAL A 49 4.27 -0.80 5.84
CA VAL A 49 4.04 0.10 4.70
C VAL A 49 5.05 1.24 4.71
N VAL A 50 5.21 1.94 5.84
CA VAL A 50 6.19 3.03 5.98
C VAL A 50 7.60 2.53 5.70
N ARG A 51 7.98 1.36 6.24
CA ARG A 51 9.31 0.78 6.00
C ARG A 51 9.58 0.52 4.51
N VAL A 52 8.56 0.23 3.70
CA VAL A 52 8.75 0.00 2.26
C VAL A 52 8.83 1.33 1.52
N TRP A 53 7.89 2.23 1.77
CA TRP A 53 7.72 3.46 0.97
C TRP A 53 8.61 4.63 1.42
N ASP A 54 8.93 4.73 2.71
CA ASP A 54 9.75 5.81 3.29
C ASP A 54 11.25 5.45 3.40
N ARG A 55 11.61 4.20 3.10
CA ARG A 55 13.01 3.73 3.10
C ARG A 55 13.90 4.41 2.05
N PRO A 56 13.50 4.56 0.79
CA PRO A 56 14.34 5.27 -0.17
C PRO A 56 14.39 6.76 0.22
N GLU A 57 15.60 7.33 0.28
CA GLU A 57 15.75 8.79 0.34
C GLU A 57 15.46 9.35 -1.05
N ILE A 58 14.23 9.79 -1.26
CA ILE A 58 13.76 10.24 -2.56
C ILE A 58 13.65 11.75 -2.57
N ILE A 59 14.30 12.34 -3.57
CA ILE A 59 14.23 13.75 -3.87
C ILE A 59 13.41 13.92 -5.15
N LEU A 60 12.35 14.71 -5.07
CA LEU A 60 11.54 15.14 -6.20
C LEU A 60 11.80 16.62 -6.45
N SER A 61 12.28 16.96 -7.65
CA SER A 61 12.43 18.35 -8.05
C SER A 61 11.10 18.88 -8.60
N LEU A 62 10.53 19.89 -7.95
CA LEU A 62 9.33 20.60 -8.39
C LEU A 62 9.68 22.08 -8.54
N ASP A 63 9.53 22.64 -9.75
CA ASP A 63 9.86 24.04 -10.05
C ASP A 63 11.28 24.45 -9.60
N ASP A 64 12.28 23.61 -9.91
CA ASP A 64 13.70 23.77 -9.52
C ASP A 64 13.97 23.73 -7.99
N VAL A 65 13.00 23.30 -7.19
CA VAL A 65 13.16 23.06 -5.75
C VAL A 65 13.10 21.56 -5.46
N ASP A 66 14.11 21.07 -4.75
CA ASP A 66 14.20 19.68 -4.34
C ASP A 66 13.39 19.44 -3.06
N PHE A 67 12.43 18.52 -3.14
CA PHE A 67 11.62 18.08 -2.01
C PHE A 67 11.92 16.65 -1.65
N LEU A 68 12.14 16.42 -0.36
CA LEU A 68 12.26 15.10 0.21
C LEU A 68 10.87 14.47 0.37
N ILE A 69 10.65 13.34 -0.30
CA ILE A 69 9.38 12.61 -0.20
C ILE A 69 9.35 11.83 1.12
N ARG A 70 8.20 11.90 1.79
CA ARG A 70 7.93 11.20 3.04
C ARG A 70 6.61 10.45 2.98
N PHE A 71 6.58 9.24 3.50
CA PHE A 71 5.35 8.47 3.67
C PHE A 71 5.06 8.28 5.15
N GLN A 72 3.86 8.67 5.56
CA GLN A 72 3.39 8.51 6.92
C GLN A 72 2.10 7.70 6.92
N VAL A 73 2.10 6.57 7.61
CA VAL A 73 0.92 5.70 7.74
C VAL A 73 0.67 5.44 9.21
N ILE A 74 -0.57 5.64 9.64
CA ILE A 74 -1.04 5.26 10.98
C ILE A 74 -2.07 4.15 10.86
N GLY A 75 -1.98 3.15 11.72
CA GLY A 75 -2.89 2.00 11.73
C GLY A 75 -3.83 2.07 12.93
N MET A 76 -5.13 1.85 12.70
CA MET A 76 -6.15 1.83 13.74
C MET A 76 -7.07 0.63 13.56
N TYR A 77 -7.43 -0.03 14.65
CA TYR A 77 -8.55 -0.96 14.65
C TYR A 77 -9.87 -0.21 14.79
N VAL A 78 -10.89 -0.65 14.03
CA VAL A 78 -12.28 -0.23 14.21
C VAL A 78 -13.21 -1.43 14.19
N ASP A 79 -14.09 -1.49 15.19
CA ASP A 79 -15.10 -2.55 15.32
C ASP A 79 -16.12 -2.51 14.17
N ASP A 80 -16.66 -1.32 13.91
CA ASP A 80 -17.54 -1.06 12.78
C ASP A 80 -16.98 0.08 11.92
N PRO A 81 -16.46 -0.20 10.71
CA PRO A 81 -15.93 0.84 9.83
C PRO A 81 -17.05 1.65 9.16
N ARG A 82 -18.30 1.17 9.12
CA ARG A 82 -19.37 1.75 8.29
C ARG A 82 -19.63 3.24 8.56
N PRO A 83 -19.62 3.74 9.81
CA PRO A 83 -19.78 5.18 10.07
C PRO A 83 -18.68 6.06 9.46
N LEU A 84 -17.46 5.53 9.34
CA LEU A 84 -16.30 6.24 8.78
C LEU A 84 -16.18 6.03 7.26
N LEU A 85 -16.56 4.85 6.78
CA LEU A 85 -16.42 4.40 5.40
C LEU A 85 -17.54 4.94 4.50
N HIS A 86 -18.78 4.92 4.98
CA HIS A 86 -19.94 5.27 4.17
C HIS A 86 -19.90 6.75 3.77
N LYS A 87 -19.87 7.00 2.46
CA LYS A 87 -19.70 8.35 1.87
C LYS A 87 -18.41 9.05 2.35
N ASN A 88 -17.37 8.29 2.69
CA ASN A 88 -16.07 8.86 2.98
C ASN A 88 -15.61 9.74 1.80
N ARG A 89 -15.15 10.95 2.11
CA ARG A 89 -14.56 11.90 1.16
C ARG A 89 -13.13 12.25 1.50
N ASP A 90 -12.58 11.60 2.53
CA ASP A 90 -11.27 11.82 3.09
C ASP A 90 -10.25 10.87 2.47
N TYR A 91 -9.35 11.43 1.65
CA TYR A 91 -8.32 10.68 0.93
C TYR A 91 -7.24 10.13 1.88
N LYS A 92 -7.22 10.57 3.13
CA LYS A 92 -6.35 9.98 4.15
C LYS A 92 -6.80 8.56 4.48
N LYS A 93 -8.09 8.23 4.36
CA LYS A 93 -8.66 7.03 5.00
C LYS A 93 -8.75 5.85 4.05
N MET A 94 -8.00 4.80 4.38
CA MET A 94 -8.09 3.49 3.72
C MET A 94 -8.68 2.45 4.69
N PHE A 95 -9.52 1.55 4.18
CA PHE A 95 -10.24 0.57 4.99
C PHE A 95 -9.99 -0.85 4.48
N PHE A 96 -9.47 -1.71 5.35
CA PHE A 96 -9.20 -3.09 5.00
C PHE A 96 -9.90 -4.02 5.97
N ARG A 97 -10.70 -4.95 5.41
CA ARG A 97 -11.12 -6.13 6.16
C ARG A 97 -9.95 -7.08 6.26
N ILE A 98 -9.75 -7.71 7.41
CA ILE A 98 -8.71 -8.73 7.58
C ILE A 98 -9.28 -10.01 8.20
N GLU A 99 -8.90 -11.14 7.60
CA GLU A 99 -9.36 -12.47 8.00
C GLU A 99 -8.22 -13.49 7.86
N THR A 100 -8.39 -14.67 8.47
CA THR A 100 -7.46 -15.79 8.26
C THR A 100 -7.60 -16.41 6.87
N GLU A 101 -8.79 -16.34 6.27
CA GLU A 101 -9.11 -16.89 4.96
C GLU A 101 -9.89 -15.88 4.12
N THR A 102 -9.64 -15.82 2.81
CA THR A 102 -10.43 -14.98 1.91
C THR A 102 -11.77 -15.65 1.63
N ASP A 103 -12.84 -14.86 1.61
CA ASP A 103 -14.15 -15.27 1.09
C ASP A 103 -14.35 -14.87 -0.38
N ASN A 104 -13.30 -14.38 -1.05
CA ASN A 104 -13.33 -14.00 -2.46
C ASN A 104 -13.03 -15.18 -3.41
N SER A 105 -13.42 -15.01 -4.67
CA SER A 105 -13.15 -15.96 -5.76
C SER A 105 -11.71 -15.90 -6.29
N LEU A 106 -10.89 -14.96 -5.79
CA LEU A 106 -9.49 -14.74 -6.23
C LEU A 106 -8.48 -15.66 -5.53
N GLY A 107 -8.95 -16.58 -4.67
CA GLY A 107 -8.16 -17.74 -4.26
C GLY A 107 -7.11 -17.48 -3.18
N GLY A 108 -7.44 -16.73 -2.13
CA GLY A 108 -6.63 -16.76 -0.91
C GLY A 108 -5.52 -15.72 -0.81
N ILE A 109 -5.60 -14.60 -1.53
CA ILE A 109 -4.63 -13.49 -1.44
C ILE A 109 -5.28 -12.18 -1.00
N SER A 110 -4.45 -11.31 -0.43
CA SER A 110 -4.81 -9.90 -0.19
C SER A 110 -5.02 -9.16 -1.50
N TYR A 111 -5.87 -8.13 -1.49
CA TYR A 111 -6.14 -7.30 -2.67
C TYR A 111 -6.64 -5.90 -2.29
N MET A 112 -6.39 -4.95 -3.17
CA MET A 112 -7.09 -3.66 -3.25
C MET A 112 -8.29 -3.77 -4.20
N ASP A 113 -9.43 -3.13 -3.89
CA ASP A 113 -10.65 -3.20 -4.73
C ASP A 113 -10.48 -2.63 -6.14
N GLY A 114 -9.40 -1.90 -6.37
CA GLY A 114 -9.01 -1.40 -7.68
C GLY A 114 -7.88 -0.38 -7.59
N LEU A 115 -7.50 0.13 -8.75
CA LEU A 115 -6.62 1.29 -8.86
C LEU A 115 -7.35 2.53 -8.34
N ASN A 116 -6.64 3.42 -7.66
CA ASN A 116 -7.25 4.61 -7.05
C ASN A 116 -8.42 4.25 -6.11
N SER A 117 -8.19 3.28 -5.25
CA SER A 117 -9.15 2.79 -4.26
C SER A 117 -8.75 3.21 -2.84
N ASN A 118 -9.72 3.17 -1.92
CA ASN A 118 -9.46 3.30 -0.50
C ASN A 118 -9.99 2.10 0.30
N THR A 119 -10.34 1.01 -0.36
CA THR A 119 -10.87 -0.19 0.28
C THR A 119 -10.29 -1.45 -0.30
N GLY A 120 -10.15 -2.47 0.55
CA GLY A 120 -9.68 -3.78 0.12
C GLY A 120 -9.79 -4.82 1.23
N PHE A 121 -9.04 -5.90 1.04
CA PHE A 121 -9.02 -7.04 1.94
C PHE A 121 -7.60 -7.53 2.17
N PHE A 122 -7.30 -7.86 3.41
CA PHE A 122 -6.06 -8.52 3.79
C PHE A 122 -6.33 -9.95 4.26
N ARG A 123 -5.49 -10.87 3.79
CA ARG A 123 -5.38 -12.19 4.40
C ARG A 123 -4.25 -12.16 5.43
N LEU A 124 -4.50 -12.66 6.63
CA LEU A 124 -3.56 -12.56 7.75
C LEU A 124 -2.18 -13.16 7.42
N ASP A 125 -2.13 -14.29 6.73
CA ASP A 125 -0.86 -14.94 6.33
C ASP A 125 -0.04 -14.13 5.31
N ASN A 126 -0.67 -13.18 4.63
CA ASN A 126 -0.06 -12.35 3.59
C ASN A 126 0.54 -11.05 4.15
N VAL A 127 0.00 -10.52 5.25
CA VAL A 127 0.37 -9.20 5.82
C VAL A 127 0.72 -9.22 7.31
N GLY A 128 0.40 -10.31 8.02
CA GLY A 128 0.42 -10.35 9.49
C GLY A 128 1.79 -10.49 10.15
N PHE A 129 2.86 -10.58 9.36
CA PHE A 129 4.22 -10.78 9.84
C PHE A 129 5.10 -9.55 9.58
N GLU A 130 6.11 -9.36 10.43
CA GLU A 130 7.10 -8.30 10.25
C GLU A 130 7.92 -8.54 8.98
N GLY A 131 8.13 -7.49 8.19
CA GLY A 131 8.88 -7.60 6.94
C GLY A 131 8.01 -7.87 5.71
N SER A 132 6.70 -8.09 5.86
CA SER A 132 5.79 -8.18 4.73
C SER A 132 5.81 -6.89 3.89
N THR A 133 5.56 -7.05 2.59
CA THR A 133 5.45 -5.96 1.61
C THR A 133 4.11 -6.01 0.87
N THR A 134 3.23 -6.96 1.19
CA THR A 134 1.95 -7.15 0.49
C THR A 134 1.04 -5.94 0.71
N GLU A 135 0.88 -5.50 1.94
CA GLU A 135 0.15 -4.29 2.32
C GLU A 135 0.70 -3.04 1.62
N ALA A 136 2.03 -2.94 1.45
CA ALA A 136 2.65 -1.82 0.74
C ALA A 136 2.31 -1.85 -0.76
N HIS A 137 2.26 -3.04 -1.36
CA HIS A 137 1.82 -3.25 -2.74
C HIS A 137 0.34 -2.88 -2.93
N GLU A 138 -0.56 -3.36 -2.07
CA GLU A 138 -1.99 -3.03 -2.17
C GLU A 138 -2.26 -1.54 -1.97
N ILE A 139 -1.56 -0.89 -1.04
CA ILE A 139 -1.67 0.55 -0.83
C ILE A 139 -1.09 1.34 -2.01
N GLY A 140 -0.06 0.82 -2.68
CA GLY A 140 0.44 1.37 -3.95
C GLY A 140 -0.65 1.47 -5.01
N HIS A 141 -1.43 0.39 -5.22
CA HIS A 141 -2.64 0.42 -6.08
C HIS A 141 -3.63 1.49 -5.62
N GLY A 142 -3.82 1.62 -4.30
CA GLY A 142 -4.70 2.62 -3.68
C GLY A 142 -4.32 4.07 -3.97
N TRP A 143 -3.02 4.38 -3.87
CA TRP A 143 -2.46 5.67 -4.24
C TRP A 143 -2.45 5.92 -5.76
N GLY A 144 -2.86 4.94 -6.56
CA GLY A 144 -2.99 5.09 -8.00
C GLY A 144 -1.74 4.73 -8.79
N LEU A 145 -0.83 3.92 -8.23
CA LEU A 145 0.34 3.45 -8.94
C LEU A 145 -0.04 2.48 -10.07
N VAL A 146 0.30 2.81 -11.33
CA VAL A 146 -0.05 2.01 -12.51
C VAL A 146 1.17 1.80 -13.44
N PRO A 147 1.92 0.71 -13.28
CA PRO A 147 3.17 0.44 -14.00
C PRO A 147 3.04 -0.20 -15.40
N GLY A 148 1.84 -0.49 -15.91
CA GLY A 148 1.72 -0.87 -17.33
C GLY A 148 0.51 -1.71 -17.76
N THR A 149 -0.18 -2.39 -16.85
CA THR A 149 -1.38 -3.17 -17.17
C THR A 149 -2.63 -2.61 -16.49
N PRO A 150 -3.85 -2.94 -16.97
CA PRO A 150 -5.10 -2.47 -16.37
C PRO A 150 -5.31 -2.87 -14.90
N ASP A 151 -4.65 -3.94 -14.43
CA ASP A 151 -4.68 -4.41 -13.05
C ASP A 151 -3.54 -3.83 -12.18
N GLY A 152 -2.79 -2.85 -12.68
CA GLY A 152 -1.76 -2.14 -11.90
C GLY A 152 -0.43 -2.86 -11.76
N HIS A 153 -0.10 -3.76 -12.68
CA HIS A 153 1.15 -4.53 -12.64
C HIS A 153 2.05 -4.23 -13.85
N PRO A 154 3.37 -4.48 -13.74
CA PRO A 154 4.25 -4.38 -14.89
C PRO A 154 3.86 -5.40 -15.95
N GLN A 155 3.94 -5.01 -17.23
CA GLN A 155 3.57 -5.90 -18.33
C GLN A 155 4.52 -7.09 -18.50
N ASN A 156 5.81 -6.90 -18.19
CA ASN A 156 6.82 -7.95 -18.32
C ASN A 156 7.12 -8.59 -16.96
N LEU A 157 6.65 -9.82 -16.78
CA LEU A 157 6.81 -10.58 -15.53
C LEU A 157 8.04 -11.48 -15.51
N ASN A 158 8.99 -11.30 -16.44
CA ASN A 158 10.28 -12.01 -16.42
C ASN A 158 11.44 -11.06 -16.10
N LEU A 159 11.92 -11.14 -14.86
CA LEU A 159 13.01 -10.36 -14.29
C LEU A 159 14.30 -11.15 -14.07
N ILE A 160 14.42 -12.36 -14.62
CA ILE A 160 15.67 -13.12 -14.52
C ILE A 160 16.81 -12.29 -15.15
N GLY A 161 17.88 -12.07 -14.39
CA GLY A 161 19.02 -11.24 -14.77
C GLY A 161 18.75 -9.72 -14.79
N ARG A 162 17.61 -9.27 -14.26
CA ARG A 162 17.22 -7.84 -14.23
C ARG A 162 17.37 -7.18 -12.87
N GLY A 163 17.72 -7.96 -11.83
CA GLY A 163 17.99 -7.46 -10.50
C GLY A 163 16.74 -7.28 -9.63
N GLN A 164 16.80 -6.28 -8.75
CA GLN A 164 15.85 -6.06 -7.66
C GLN A 164 14.40 -5.85 -8.17
N PRO A 165 13.43 -6.71 -7.78
CA PRO A 165 12.03 -6.50 -8.12
C PRO A 165 11.44 -5.29 -7.39
N GLY A 166 10.75 -4.42 -8.15
CA GLY A 166 9.98 -3.29 -7.63
C GLY A 166 8.70 -3.70 -6.88
N ILE A 167 8.04 -2.75 -6.22
CA ILE A 167 6.94 -3.04 -5.29
C ILE A 167 5.72 -3.59 -6.01
N MET A 168 5.51 -3.20 -7.26
CA MET A 168 4.35 -3.59 -8.05
C MET A 168 4.52 -4.90 -8.82
N TYR A 169 5.59 -5.66 -8.65
CA TYR A 169 5.62 -6.99 -9.26
C TYR A 169 4.68 -7.95 -8.52
N PRO A 170 3.75 -8.62 -9.23
CA PRO A 170 2.81 -9.55 -8.60
C PRO A 170 3.50 -10.88 -8.26
N ARG A 171 2.79 -11.69 -7.46
CA ARG A 171 3.13 -13.11 -7.30
C ARG A 171 3.15 -13.80 -8.67
N GLY A 172 4.02 -14.81 -8.82
CA GLY A 172 4.20 -15.51 -10.11
C GLY A 172 5.24 -14.90 -11.04
N THR A 173 5.73 -13.69 -10.76
CA THR A 173 6.87 -13.07 -11.47
C THR A 173 8.10 -13.99 -11.42
N LEU A 174 8.74 -14.21 -12.57
CA LEU A 174 10.00 -14.94 -12.68
C LEU A 174 11.15 -14.02 -12.29
N VAL A 175 12.02 -14.47 -11.39
CA VAL A 175 13.08 -13.67 -10.79
C VAL A 175 14.34 -14.51 -10.59
N ASP A 176 15.46 -13.85 -10.32
CA ASP A 176 16.69 -14.54 -9.93
C ASP A 176 16.52 -15.32 -8.61
N PRO A 177 17.31 -16.40 -8.40
CA PRO A 177 17.19 -17.29 -7.23
C PRO A 177 17.04 -16.62 -5.87
N GLU A 178 17.77 -15.54 -5.62
CA GLU A 178 17.78 -14.81 -4.36
C GLU A 178 16.44 -14.14 -3.98
N TYR A 179 15.56 -13.93 -4.97
CA TYR A 179 14.24 -13.34 -4.79
C TYR A 179 13.10 -14.38 -4.81
N GLN A 180 13.41 -15.66 -5.03
CA GLN A 180 12.41 -16.73 -5.09
C GLN A 180 11.95 -17.16 -3.69
N TRP A 181 10.78 -17.81 -3.59
CA TRP A 181 10.35 -18.51 -2.37
C TRP A 181 11.34 -19.60 -1.95
N ASN A 182 11.89 -20.32 -2.92
CA ASN A 182 12.94 -21.31 -2.76
C ASN A 182 14.06 -21.00 -3.77
N PRO A 183 15.22 -20.49 -3.32
CA PRO A 183 16.35 -20.20 -4.22
C PRO A 183 16.90 -21.41 -4.98
N SER A 184 16.63 -22.64 -4.56
CA SER A 184 17.04 -23.85 -5.29
C SER A 184 16.01 -24.34 -6.32
N ALA A 185 14.80 -23.76 -6.35
CA ALA A 185 13.79 -24.10 -7.35
C ALA A 185 14.14 -23.49 -8.71
N ARG A 186 13.77 -24.19 -9.79
CA ARG A 186 13.88 -23.63 -11.14
C ARG A 186 12.80 -22.55 -11.33
N PRO A 187 13.08 -21.49 -12.10
CA PRO A 187 12.08 -20.45 -12.35
C PRO A 187 10.77 -21.01 -12.90
N GLY A 188 9.65 -20.60 -12.31
CA GLY A 188 8.30 -21.03 -12.68
C GLY A 188 7.84 -22.34 -12.06
N GLU A 189 8.72 -23.12 -11.43
CA GLU A 189 8.32 -24.30 -10.64
C GLU A 189 7.80 -23.90 -9.25
N PHE A 190 7.30 -24.87 -8.47
CA PHE A 190 6.85 -24.61 -7.11
C PHE A 190 7.98 -24.01 -6.26
N GLY A 191 7.74 -22.81 -5.75
CA GLY A 191 8.74 -22.02 -5.02
C GLY A 191 9.72 -21.24 -5.91
N GLY A 192 9.66 -21.40 -7.24
CA GLY A 192 10.53 -20.75 -8.23
C GLY A 192 9.99 -19.43 -8.78
N THR A 193 9.22 -18.69 -7.98
CA THR A 193 8.67 -17.38 -8.35
C THR A 193 8.90 -16.39 -7.22
N LEU A 194 8.72 -15.11 -7.51
CA LEU A 194 8.92 -14.01 -6.57
C LEU A 194 8.27 -14.27 -5.21
N LYS A 195 9.11 -14.25 -4.16
CA LYS A 195 8.67 -14.15 -2.78
C LYS A 195 8.28 -12.69 -2.50
N PRO A 196 7.03 -12.38 -2.10
CA PRO A 196 6.55 -11.01 -1.96
C PRO A 196 7.43 -10.11 -1.10
N ASP A 197 7.92 -10.61 0.03
CA ASP A 197 8.76 -9.84 0.98
C ASP A 197 10.14 -9.42 0.42
N LYS A 198 10.48 -9.84 -0.81
CA LYS A 198 11.69 -9.43 -1.53
C LYS A 198 11.52 -8.17 -2.36
N ARG A 199 10.29 -7.68 -2.52
CA ARG A 199 9.99 -6.44 -3.26
C ARG A 199 10.45 -5.21 -2.48
N VAL A 200 10.79 -4.15 -3.21
CA VAL A 200 11.09 -2.82 -2.63
C VAL A 200 10.39 -1.74 -3.43
N ALA A 201 10.02 -0.62 -2.80
CA ALA A 201 9.64 0.57 -3.54
C ALA A 201 10.89 1.17 -4.19
N THR A 202 10.83 1.39 -5.50
CA THR A 202 11.91 1.98 -6.29
C THR A 202 11.64 3.46 -6.56
N LEU A 203 12.65 4.18 -7.06
CA LEU A 203 12.46 5.56 -7.54
C LEU A 203 11.44 5.63 -8.68
N GLU A 204 11.41 4.62 -9.55
CA GLU A 204 10.45 4.54 -10.65
C GLU A 204 9.01 4.37 -10.13
N ASP A 205 8.80 3.50 -9.12
CA ASP A 205 7.49 3.35 -8.47
C ASP A 205 6.99 4.68 -7.90
N ILE A 206 7.89 5.49 -7.34
CA ILE A 206 7.54 6.75 -6.67
C ILE A 206 7.30 7.86 -7.69
N ALA A 207 8.12 7.92 -8.75
CA ALA A 207 7.87 8.81 -9.87
C ALA A 207 6.50 8.54 -10.52
N MET A 208 6.13 7.27 -10.64
CA MET A 208 4.83 6.86 -11.19
C MET A 208 3.62 7.21 -10.31
N LEU A 209 3.82 7.56 -9.03
CA LEU A 209 2.73 8.16 -8.22
C LEU A 209 2.35 9.55 -8.71
N GLY A 210 3.19 10.21 -9.53
CA GLY A 210 2.88 11.50 -10.14
C GLY A 210 2.69 12.62 -9.12
N LEU A 211 3.46 12.61 -8.02
CA LEU A 211 3.38 13.63 -6.96
C LEU A 211 3.65 15.05 -7.49
N ASP A 212 4.42 15.17 -8.57
CA ASP A 212 4.72 16.40 -9.32
C ASP A 212 3.56 16.89 -10.19
N GLN A 213 2.60 16.02 -10.49
CA GLN A 213 1.45 16.30 -11.36
C GLN A 213 0.16 16.61 -10.59
N LEU A 214 0.22 16.58 -9.26
CA LEU A 214 -0.95 16.84 -8.42
C LEU A 214 -1.32 18.34 -8.42
N ASP A 215 -2.62 18.61 -8.34
CA ASP A 215 -3.15 19.97 -8.16
C ASP A 215 -3.06 20.37 -6.68
N TYR A 216 -1.97 21.04 -6.32
CA TYR A 216 -1.76 21.57 -4.97
C TYR A 216 -2.54 22.86 -4.77
N ASP A 217 -3.33 22.91 -3.70
CA ASP A 217 -3.98 24.15 -3.29
C ASP A 217 -2.98 25.18 -2.74
N TRP A 218 -3.48 26.39 -2.45
CA TRP A 218 -2.67 27.48 -1.90
C TRP A 218 -2.03 27.18 -0.53
N GLN A 219 -2.45 26.10 0.15
CA GLN A 219 -1.85 25.62 1.40
C GLN A 219 -0.87 24.46 1.17
N GLY A 220 -0.55 24.15 -0.08
CA GLY A 220 0.34 23.04 -0.43
C GLY A 220 -0.32 21.67 -0.25
N ARG A 221 -1.64 21.55 -0.31
CA ARG A 221 -2.34 20.27 -0.12
C ARG A 221 -2.87 19.72 -1.43
N ALA A 222 -2.75 18.42 -1.63
CA ALA A 222 -3.30 17.74 -2.80
C ALA A 222 -3.90 16.36 -2.44
N ARG A 223 -4.50 15.72 -3.44
CA ARG A 223 -5.15 14.40 -3.31
C ARG A 223 -4.46 13.41 -4.23
N LEU A 224 -4.08 12.28 -3.67
CA LEU A 224 -3.50 11.13 -4.35
C LEU A 224 -4.40 9.91 -4.16
N GLY A 225 -4.58 9.10 -5.20
CA GLY A 225 -5.46 7.94 -5.19
C GLY A 225 -6.93 8.29 -5.42
N GLY A 226 -7.83 7.43 -4.94
CA GLY A 226 -9.28 7.60 -5.09
C GLY A 226 -10.09 6.92 -4.00
N LEU A 227 -11.42 7.01 -4.11
CA LEU A 227 -12.36 6.61 -3.05
C LEU A 227 -13.46 5.70 -3.61
N THR A 228 -13.37 4.42 -3.32
CA THR A 228 -14.33 3.37 -3.70
C THR A 228 -15.40 3.17 -2.64
N ASN A 229 -15.04 3.30 -1.36
CA ASN A 229 -15.92 3.16 -0.20
C ASN A 229 -16.72 1.84 -0.15
N VAL A 230 -16.12 0.75 -0.65
CA VAL A 230 -16.73 -0.59 -0.60
C VAL A 230 -16.59 -1.18 0.81
N TYR A 231 -17.72 -1.61 1.37
CA TYR A 231 -17.74 -2.36 2.62
C TYR A 231 -17.67 -3.86 2.32
N HIS A 232 -16.68 -4.55 2.89
CA HIS A 232 -16.51 -6.00 2.78
C HIS A 232 -17.22 -6.67 3.95
N ASP A 233 -18.46 -7.10 3.73
CA ASP A 233 -19.30 -7.69 4.79
C ASP A 233 -18.74 -9.02 5.31
N PHE A 234 -18.55 -9.14 6.62
CA PHE A 234 -18.15 -10.39 7.25
C PHE A 234 -19.38 -11.28 7.49
N LYS A 235 -19.46 -12.40 6.77
CA LYS A 235 -20.41 -13.47 7.08
C LYS A 235 -19.67 -14.59 7.81
N PRO A 236 -19.77 -14.71 9.14
CA PRO A 236 -19.25 -15.89 9.80
C PRO A 236 -19.88 -17.13 9.16
N PRO A 237 -19.13 -18.22 8.93
CA PRO A 237 -19.73 -19.46 8.48
C PRO A 237 -20.86 -19.82 9.45
N LEU A 238 -22.04 -20.15 8.89
CA LEU A 238 -23.16 -20.62 9.71
C LEU A 238 -22.63 -21.74 10.62
N PRO A 239 -22.95 -21.72 11.93
CA PRO A 239 -22.56 -22.83 12.79
C PRO A 239 -23.07 -24.12 12.16
N LEU A 240 -22.18 -25.12 12.06
CA LEU A 240 -22.59 -26.46 11.65
C LEU A 240 -23.70 -26.91 12.59
N ALA A 241 -24.88 -27.15 12.03
CA ALA A 241 -26.05 -27.68 12.74
C ALA A 241 -25.81 -29.12 13.19
#